data_AF-A0A368X9Z6-F1
#
_entry.id   AF-A0A368X9Z6-F1
#
_cell.length_a   1.000
_cell.length_b   1.000
_cell.length_c   1.000
_cell.angle_alpha   90.00
_cell.angle_beta   90.00
_cell.angle_gamma   90.00
#
_symmetry.space_group_name_H-M   'P 1'
#
loop_
_entity.id
_entity.type
_entity.pdbx_description
1 polymer ?
#
loop_
_entity_poly.entity_id
_entity_poly.type
_entity_poly.pdbx_seq_one_letter_code
_entity_poly.pdbx_strand_id
1 'polypeptide(L)' 'MRSTKIMLLGIAIMIVALYITEVEGILNGDKEVFILVIGFFITIIGLLKKDKTE' A
#
# COMPACT_ATOMS: atom_id res chain seq x y z
N MET A 1 -8.16 -6.76 19.69
CA MET A 1 -7.75 -5.61 18.84
C MET A 1 -6.79 -5.96 17.68
N ARG A 2 -6.01 -7.05 17.74
CA ARG A 2 -5.06 -7.43 16.66
C ARG A 2 -5.77 -7.84 15.36
N SER A 3 -6.88 -8.58 15.46
CA SER A 3 -7.67 -9.06 14.33
C SER A 3 -8.29 -7.92 13.49
N THR A 4 -8.90 -6.92 14.14
CA THR A 4 -9.49 -5.75 13.45
C THR A 4 -8.47 -4.96 12.64
N LYS A 5 -7.25 -4.81 13.15
CA LYS A 5 -6.16 -4.12 12.44
C LYS A 5 -5.72 -4.87 11.17
N ILE A 6 -5.70 -6.20 11.24
CA ILE A 6 -5.36 -7.05 10.09
C ILE A 6 -6.49 -7.03 9.05
N MET A 7 -7.74 -7.03 9.50
CA MET A 7 -8.91 -6.92 8.63
C MET A 7 -8.93 -5.59 7.89
N LEU A 8 -8.69 -4.47 8.60
CA LEU A 8 -8.58 -3.13 8.00
C LEU A 8 -7.41 -3.04 7.01
N LEU A 9 -6.28 -3.67 7.31
CA LEU A 9 -5.15 -3.72 6.40
C LEU A 9 -5.48 -4.49 5.12
N GLY A 10 -6.16 -5.63 5.22
CA GLY A 10 -6.62 -6.40 4.06
C GLY A 10 -7.59 -5.60 3.18
N ILE A 11 -8.52 -4.86 3.77
CA ILE A 11 -9.46 -3.99 3.05
C ILE A 11 -8.70 -2.85 2.35
N ALA A 12 -7.73 -2.21 3.01
CA ALA A 12 -6.94 -1.15 2.41
C ALA A 12 -6.16 -1.63 1.17
N ILE A 13 -5.55 -2.82 1.25
CA ILE A 13 -4.83 -3.43 0.13
C ILE A 13 -5.80 -3.73 -1.03
N MET A 14 -7.00 -4.24 -0.73
CA MET A 14 -8.01 -4.56 -1.73
C MET A 14 -8.49 -3.30 -2.48
N ILE A 15 -8.74 -2.20 -1.77
CA ILE A 15 -9.14 -0.91 -2.37
C ILE A 15 -8.04 -0.36 -3.27
N VAL A 16 -6.79 -0.41 -2.81
CA VAL A 16 -5.64 0.03 -3.61
C VAL A 16 -5.52 -0.80 -4.90
N ALA A 17 -5.66 -2.12 -4.80
CA ALA A 17 -5.60 -3.01 -5.95
C ALA A 17 -6.71 -2.71 -6.98
N LEU A 18 -7.94 -2.49 -6.52
CA LEU A 18 -9.07 -2.13 -7.38
C LEU A 18 -8.86 -0.77 -8.06
N TYR A 19 -8.31 0.21 -7.34
CA TYR A 19 -8.00 1.54 -7.87
C TYR A 19 -6.94 1.47 -8.98
N ILE A 20 -5.93 0.61 -8.83
CA ILE A 20 -4.92 0.39 -9.87
C ILE A 20 -5.53 -0.22 -11.14
N THR A 21 -6.49 -1.14 -11.00
CA THR A 21 -7.14 -1.78 -12.15
C THR A 21 -8.11 -0.87 -12.90
N GLU A 22 -8.80 0.07 -12.23
CA GLU A 22 -9.69 1.01 -12.91
C GLU A 22 -8.94 2.17 -13.59
N VAL A 23 -7.76 2.52 -13.10
CA VAL A 23 -6.93 3.55 -13.72
C VAL A 23 -6.07 2.92 -14.81
N GLU A 24 -6.64 2.73 -16.00
CA GLU A 24 -5.94 2.24 -17.21
C GLU A 24 -4.63 3.03 -17.52
N GLY A 25 -4.48 4.24 -16.99
CA GLY A 25 -3.27 5.07 -17.12
C GLY A 25 -2.05 4.57 -16.34
N ILE A 26 -2.23 3.85 -15.22
CA ILE A 26 -1.11 3.36 -14.39
C ILE A 26 -0.36 2.22 -15.10
N LEU A 27 -1.06 1.39 -15.88
CA LEU A 27 -0.45 0.26 -16.60
C LEU A 27 0.18 0.66 -17.94
N ASN A 28 -0.32 1.73 -18.58
CA ASN A 28 0.08 2.11 -19.95
C ASN A 28 1.11 3.25 -20.05
N GLY A 29 1.37 4.04 -19.01
CA GLY A 29 2.32 5.18 -19.09
C GLY A 29 3.21 5.37 -17.87
N ASP A 30 2.65 5.33 -16.66
CA ASP A 30 3.31 5.92 -15.48
C ASP A 30 3.78 4.87 -14.46
N LYS A 31 4.60 3.91 -14.92
CA LYS A 31 5.22 2.88 -14.07
C LYS A 31 6.04 3.48 -12.91
N GLU A 32 6.56 4.69 -13.09
CA GLU A 32 7.29 5.44 -12.07
C GLU A 32 6.39 5.84 -10.90
N VAL A 33 5.17 6.27 -11.18
CA VAL A 33 4.19 6.66 -10.15
C VAL A 33 3.78 5.42 -9.35
N PHE A 34 3.59 4.28 -10.01
CA PHE A 34 3.29 3.02 -9.35
C PHE A 34 4.40 2.57 -8.38
N ILE A 35 5.66 2.63 -8.84
CA ILE A 35 6.83 2.29 -8.02
C ILE A 35 6.99 3.27 -6.86
N LEU A 36 6.75 4.56 -7.08
CA LEU A 36 6.78 5.58 -6.02
C LEU A 36 5.73 5.33 -4.95
N VAL A 37 4.48 5.06 -5.34
CA VAL A 37 3.38 4.80 -4.39
C VAL A 37 3.66 3.55 -3.58
N ILE A 38 4.07 2.44 -4.23
CA ILE A 38 4.41 1.20 -3.53
C ILE A 38 5.63 1.40 -2.62
N GLY A 39 6.68 2.05 -3.12
CA GLY A 39 7.89 2.36 -2.36
C GLY A 39 7.57 3.18 -1.10
N PHE A 40 6.71 4.18 -1.22
CA PHE A 40 6.24 5.01 -0.11
C PHE A 40 5.52 4.18 0.97
N PHE A 41 4.59 3.30 0.58
CA PHE A 41 3.91 2.42 1.53
C PHE A 41 4.89 1.46 2.23
N ILE A 42 5.85 0.89 1.50
CA ILE A 42 6.87 0.01 2.07
C ILE A 42 7.73 0.77 3.08
N THR A 43 8.18 1.98 2.75
CA THR A 43 8.98 2.83 3.64
C THR A 43 8.21 3.18 4.91
N ILE A 44 6.94 3.58 4.81
CA ILE A 44 6.10 3.87 5.98
C ILE A 44 5.89 2.63 6.85
N ILE A 45 5.63 1.47 6.24
CA ILE A 45 5.47 0.21 6.99
C ILE A 45 6.78 -0.16 7.70
N GLY A 46 7.93 0.02 7.04
CA GLY A 46 9.25 -0.20 7.63
C GLY A 46 9.54 0.73 8.81
N LEU A 47 9.20 2.02 8.66
CA LEU A 47 9.35 3.03 9.70
C LEU A 47 8.47 2.72 10.93
N LEU A 48 7.19 2.40 10.72
CA LEU A 48 6.25 2.03 11.78
C LEU A 48 6.59 0.69 12.46
N LYS A 49 7.31 -0.21 11.78
CA LYS A 49 7.84 -1.45 12.38
C LYS A 49 9.07 -1.19 13.24
N LYS A 50 9.92 -0.23 12.86
CA LYS A 50 11.11 0.15 13.63
C LYS A 50 10.72 0.66 15.02
N ASP A 51 9.66 1.46 15.10
CA ASP A 51 9.10 2.00 16.36
C ASP A 51 8.56 0.94 17.34
N LYS A 52 8.35 -0.30 16.91
CA LYS A 52 7.87 -1.40 17.77
C LYS A 52 8.97 -2.27 18.35
N THR A 53 10.22 -2.05 17.94
CA THR A 53 11.36 -2.86 18.35
C THR A 53 12.17 -2.20 19.48
N GLU A 54 11.80 -0.98 19.89
CA GLU A 54 12.20 -0.38 21.17
C GLU A 54 11.05 -0.50 22.19
#